data_AF-A0A426UFF5-F1
#
_entry.id   AF-A0A426UFF5-F1
#
_cell.length_a   1.000
_cell.length_b   1.000
_cell.length_c   1.000
_cell.angle_alpha   90.00
_cell.angle_beta   90.00
_cell.angle_gamma   90.00
#
_symmetry.space_group_name_H-M   'P 1'
#
loop_
_entity.id
_entity.type
_entity.pdbx_description
1 polymer ?
#
loop_
_entity_poly.entity_id
_entity_poly.type
_entity_poly.pdbx_seq_one_letter_code
_entity_poly.pdbx_strand_id
1 'polypeptide(L)'
;MSPRRSYDQYCSAARALDLVGDRWTLLIVRELLAGPRRYTDLHADLPGVSTDVLASRLKDMERDGLATRRRLPPPGAAYVYELTPRGGELLPVLQALGAWGEAELGVRRPTDAVRAHWFALPLLRALEGEGLVEVRLEEGEFHLHVGAGQDGPAYGDGPAPGEPDARLVLDAGTCEALGRGELSLPDAVRG
;
A
#
# COMPACT_ATOMS: atom_id res chain seq x y z
N MET A 1 -20.06 -6.71 20.78
CA MET A 1 -18.77 -6.73 20.07
C MET A 1 -18.17 -8.10 20.36
N SER A 2 -18.12 -9.00 19.38
CA SER A 2 -17.57 -10.34 19.61
C SER A 2 -16.09 -10.22 19.98
N PRO A 3 -15.59 -10.95 20.99
CA PRO A 3 -14.19 -10.91 21.37
C PRO A 3 -13.33 -11.28 20.15
N ARG A 4 -12.22 -10.55 19.98
CA ARG A 4 -11.29 -10.79 18.87
C ARG A 4 -10.73 -12.19 19.03
N ARG A 5 -10.67 -12.95 17.93
CA ARG A 5 -10.03 -14.27 17.94
C ARG A 5 -8.54 -14.06 18.17
N SER A 6 -8.00 -14.61 19.24
CA SER A 6 -6.56 -14.74 19.44
C SER A 6 -6.15 -16.17 19.14
N TYR A 7 -4.92 -16.37 18.66
CA TYR A 7 -4.34 -17.70 18.52
C TYR A 7 -3.91 -18.31 19.88
N ASP A 8 -3.88 -17.52 20.96
CA ASP A 8 -3.44 -17.93 22.31
C ASP A 8 -2.04 -18.59 22.35
N GLN A 9 -1.19 -18.22 21.40
CA GLN A 9 0.18 -18.73 21.27
C GLN A 9 1.20 -17.69 21.72
N TYR A 10 2.22 -18.13 22.46
CA TYR A 10 3.33 -17.30 22.89
C TYR A 10 4.46 -17.30 21.83
N CYS A 11 4.18 -16.71 20.67
CA CYS A 11 5.20 -16.42 19.67
C CYS A 11 4.90 -15.09 18.96
N SER A 12 5.95 -14.42 18.48
CA SER A 12 5.83 -13.11 17.84
C SER A 12 4.95 -13.14 16.60
N ALA A 13 5.03 -14.21 15.80
CA ALA A 13 4.23 -14.39 14.60
C ALA A 13 2.73 -14.48 14.90
N ALA A 14 2.31 -15.33 15.85
CA ALA A 14 0.91 -15.45 16.23
C ALA A 14 0.37 -14.13 16.81
N ARG A 15 1.16 -13.42 17.63
CA ARG A 15 0.79 -12.10 18.16
C ARG A 15 0.65 -11.05 17.06
N ALA A 16 1.48 -11.09 16.02
CA ALA A 16 1.30 -10.24 14.85
C ALA A 16 0.02 -10.61 14.09
N LEU A 17 -0.26 -11.91 13.89
CA LEU A 17 -1.46 -12.39 13.20
C LEU A 17 -2.76 -12.07 13.96
N ASP A 18 -2.74 -11.94 15.29
CA ASP A 18 -3.89 -11.41 16.05
C ASP A 18 -4.26 -9.98 15.59
N LEU A 19 -3.27 -9.19 15.15
CA LEU A 19 -3.43 -7.81 14.69
C LEU A 19 -3.71 -7.71 13.20
N VAL A 20 -2.95 -8.43 12.36
CA VAL A 20 -2.95 -8.25 10.90
C VAL A 20 -3.40 -9.46 10.10
N GLY A 21 -3.74 -10.58 10.75
CA GLY A 21 -4.13 -11.82 10.09
C GLY A 21 -5.56 -11.83 9.53
N ASP A 22 -6.34 -10.78 9.76
CA ASP A 22 -7.60 -10.58 9.03
C ASP A 22 -7.33 -10.26 7.56
N ARG A 23 -8.20 -10.77 6.66
CA ARG A 23 -8.07 -10.65 5.21
C ARG A 23 -7.86 -9.21 4.72
N TRP A 24 -8.46 -8.22 5.37
CA TRP A 24 -8.49 -6.84 4.90
C TRP A 24 -7.47 -5.93 5.57
N THR A 25 -6.93 -6.28 6.74
CA THR A 25 -6.07 -5.35 7.50
C THR A 25 -4.83 -4.95 6.70
N LEU A 26 -4.09 -5.90 6.13
CA LEU A 26 -2.90 -5.56 5.34
C LEU A 26 -3.23 -4.85 4.02
N LEU A 27 -4.41 -5.09 3.44
CA LEU A 27 -4.87 -4.34 2.26
C LEU A 27 -5.23 -2.89 2.61
N ILE A 28 -5.84 -2.65 3.76
CA ILE A 28 -6.09 -1.28 4.27
C ILE A 28 -4.75 -0.57 4.53
N VAL A 29 -3.78 -1.27 5.11
CA VAL A 29 -2.42 -0.73 5.32
C VAL A 29 -1.79 -0.35 3.98
N ARG A 30 -1.88 -1.19 2.95
CA ARG A 30 -1.42 -0.87 1.58
C ARG A 30 -2.03 0.44 1.08
N GLU A 31 -3.34 0.64 1.22
CA GLU A 31 -3.94 1.91 0.77
C GLU A 31 -3.45 3.12 1.59
N LEU A 32 -3.29 2.97 2.90
CA LEU A 32 -2.86 4.05 3.80
C LEU A 32 -1.35 4.36 3.75
N LEU A 33 -0.52 3.46 3.19
CA LEU A 33 0.88 3.75 2.89
C LEU A 33 1.05 4.86 1.84
N ALA A 34 0.01 5.09 1.03
CA ALA A 34 -0.07 6.22 0.10
C ALA A 34 -0.31 7.58 0.80
N GLY A 35 -0.56 7.57 2.11
CA GLY A 35 -0.91 8.73 2.92
C GLY A 35 -2.36 8.72 3.44
N PRO A 36 -2.80 9.82 4.07
CA PRO A 36 -4.11 9.91 4.71
C PRO A 36 -5.26 9.85 3.72
N ARG A 37 -6.25 8.97 3.94
CA ARG A 37 -7.40 8.78 3.04
C ARG A 37 -8.74 8.95 3.73
N ARG A 38 -9.75 9.44 3.00
CA ARG A 38 -11.14 9.41 3.49
C ARG A 38 -11.67 7.98 3.47
N TYR A 39 -12.70 7.74 4.26
CA TYR A 39 -13.40 6.46 4.27
C TYR A 39 -13.89 6.03 2.87
N THR A 40 -14.46 6.97 2.11
CA THR A 40 -14.99 6.71 0.78
C THR A 40 -13.91 6.31 -0.21
N ASP A 41 -12.73 6.93 -0.10
CA ASP A 41 -11.61 6.70 -1.00
C ASP A 41 -11.00 5.32 -0.71
N LEU A 42 -10.83 4.98 0.58
CA LEU A 42 -10.45 3.63 1.01
C LEU A 42 -11.42 2.56 0.51
N HIS A 43 -12.73 2.81 0.63
CA HIS A 43 -13.74 1.84 0.17
C HIS A 43 -13.71 1.66 -1.35
N ALA A 44 -13.45 2.73 -2.12
CA ALA A 44 -13.36 2.68 -3.57
C ALA A 44 -12.11 1.92 -4.07
N ASP A 45 -11.02 1.98 -3.31
CA ASP A 45 -9.76 1.29 -3.60
C ASP A 45 -9.62 -0.09 -2.94
N LEU A 46 -10.67 -0.56 -2.27
CA LEU A 46 -10.79 -1.93 -1.75
C LEU A 46 -11.99 -2.67 -2.36
N PRO A 47 -12.00 -2.96 -3.68
CA PRO A 47 -13.10 -3.67 -4.32
C PRO A 47 -13.45 -4.98 -3.60
N GLY A 48 -14.72 -5.15 -3.25
CA GLY A 48 -15.24 -6.34 -2.58
C GLY A 48 -15.25 -6.28 -1.05
N VAL A 49 -14.73 -5.22 -0.42
CA VAL A 49 -14.96 -4.96 1.00
C VAL A 49 -16.39 -4.44 1.19
N SER A 50 -17.07 -4.86 2.25
CA SER A 50 -18.35 -4.25 2.63
C SER A 50 -18.11 -3.07 3.57
N THR A 51 -19.06 -2.13 3.61
CA THR A 51 -19.01 -0.98 4.52
C THR A 51 -18.83 -1.41 5.98
N ASP A 52 -19.59 -2.40 6.44
CA ASP A 52 -19.52 -2.88 7.83
C ASP A 52 -18.18 -3.52 8.16
N VAL A 53 -17.60 -4.27 7.21
CA VAL A 53 -16.28 -4.87 7.37
C VAL A 53 -15.21 -3.78 7.44
N LEU A 54 -15.19 -2.84 6.51
CA LEU A 54 -14.20 -1.76 6.50
C LEU A 54 -14.27 -0.92 7.78
N ALA A 55 -15.48 -0.50 8.19
CA ALA A 55 -15.67 0.25 9.42
C ALA A 55 -15.22 -0.52 10.67
N SER A 56 -15.53 -1.83 10.75
CA SER A 56 -15.08 -2.71 11.82
C SER A 56 -13.56 -2.85 11.85
N ARG A 57 -12.90 -3.00 10.69
CA ARG A 57 -11.44 -3.12 10.61
C ARG A 57 -10.74 -1.83 10.98
N LEU A 58 -11.20 -0.68 10.50
CA LEU A 58 -10.61 0.62 10.86
C LEU A 58 -10.70 0.89 12.36
N LYS A 59 -11.87 0.63 12.98
CA LYS A 59 -12.03 0.75 14.43
C LYS A 59 -11.06 -0.15 15.21
N ASP A 60 -10.87 -1.36 14.72
CA ASP A 60 -9.92 -2.31 15.29
C ASP A 60 -8.47 -1.83 15.14
N MET A 61 -8.09 -1.33 13.97
CA MET A 61 -6.75 -0.77 13.72
C MET A 61 -6.48 0.48 14.56
N GLU A 62 -7.49 1.33 14.80
CA GLU A 62 -7.38 2.47 15.73
C GLU A 62 -7.14 2.01 17.16
N ARG A 63 -7.92 1.03 17.64
CA ARG A 63 -7.75 0.46 18.99
C ARG A 63 -6.38 -0.17 19.17
N ASP A 64 -5.89 -0.87 18.14
CA ASP A 64 -4.63 -1.60 18.18
C ASP A 64 -3.41 -0.69 17.88
N GLY A 65 -3.64 0.61 17.66
CA GLY A 65 -2.59 1.60 17.44
C GLY A 65 -1.89 1.50 16.09
N LEU A 66 -2.51 0.88 15.08
CA LEU A 66 -2.00 0.78 13.71
C LEU A 66 -2.44 1.95 12.83
N ALA A 67 -3.61 2.51 13.11
CA ALA A 67 -4.14 3.67 12.39
C ALA A 67 -4.70 4.70 13.37
N THR A 68 -4.91 5.91 12.89
CA THR A 68 -5.60 6.98 13.61
C THR A 68 -6.58 7.68 12.69
N ARG A 69 -7.69 8.14 13.26
CA ARG A 69 -8.64 9.01 12.57
C ARG A 69 -8.42 10.46 13.01
N ARG A 70 -8.16 11.35 12.07
CA ARG A 70 -8.03 12.79 12.35
C ARG A 70 -8.76 13.66 11.35
N ARG A 71 -8.97 14.92 11.71
CA ARG A 71 -9.58 15.93 10.85
C ARG A 71 -8.48 16.73 10.14
N LEU A 72 -8.54 16.79 8.81
CA LEU A 72 -7.70 17.69 8.01
C LEU A 72 -8.11 19.15 8.25
N PRO A 73 -7.14 20.10 8.19
CA PRO A 73 -7.44 21.52 8.27
C PRO A 73 -8.13 22.04 6.99
N PRO A 74 -8.77 23.22 7.03
CA PRO A 74 -9.26 23.92 5.84
C PRO A 74 -8.13 24.20 4.81
N PRO A 75 -8.44 24.38 3.52
CA PRO A 75 -9.77 24.35 2.89
C PRO A 75 -10.31 22.93 2.60
N GLY A 76 -9.51 21.88 2.78
CA GLY A 76 -9.87 20.47 2.51
C GLY A 76 -10.42 19.69 3.71
N ALA A 77 -11.11 20.37 4.63
CA ALA A 77 -11.47 19.79 5.94
C ALA A 77 -12.33 18.53 5.82
N ALA A 78 -11.75 17.38 6.14
CA ALA A 78 -12.39 16.08 6.12
C ALA A 78 -11.82 15.19 7.22
N TYR A 79 -12.58 14.17 7.63
CA TYR A 79 -12.01 13.09 8.43
C TYR A 79 -11.27 12.12 7.51
N VAL A 80 -10.03 11.83 7.88
CA VAL A 80 -9.17 10.87 7.20
C VAL A 80 -8.65 9.85 8.19
N TYR A 81 -8.33 8.67 7.67
CA TYR A 81 -7.55 7.66 8.35
C TYR A 81 -6.11 7.74 7.87
N GLU A 82 -5.16 7.52 8.77
CA GLU A 82 -3.73 7.54 8.50
C GLU A 82 -3.06 6.46 9.34
N LEU A 83 -1.97 5.87 8.84
CA LEU A 83 -1.16 4.96 9.65
C LEU A 83 -0.52 5.73 10.81
N THR A 84 -0.44 5.08 11.97
CA THR A 84 0.50 5.52 13.01
C THR A 84 1.94 5.15 12.59
N PRO A 85 2.98 5.63 13.28
CA PRO A 85 4.35 5.14 13.04
C PRO A 85 4.43 3.60 13.08
N ARG A 86 3.75 2.98 14.06
CA ARG A 86 3.68 1.53 14.19
C ARG A 86 2.95 0.85 13.02
N GLY A 87 1.93 1.50 12.44
CA GLY A 87 1.29 1.03 11.21
C GLY A 87 2.21 1.11 9.99
N GLY A 88 3.03 2.16 9.90
CA GLY A 88 4.03 2.35 8.83
C GLY A 88 5.12 1.27 8.82
N GLU A 89 5.49 0.74 10.00
CA GLU A 89 6.43 -0.39 10.13
C GLU A 89 5.97 -1.69 9.41
N LEU A 90 4.72 -1.76 8.92
CA LEU A 90 4.22 -2.89 8.14
C LEU A 90 4.63 -2.84 6.65
N LEU A 91 5.23 -1.76 6.16
CA LEU A 91 5.70 -1.68 4.76
C LEU A 91 6.63 -2.85 4.38
N PRO A 92 7.70 -3.19 5.13
CA PRO A 92 8.55 -4.34 4.81
C PRO A 92 7.79 -5.67 4.83
N VAL A 93 6.78 -5.81 5.69
CA VAL A 93 5.92 -7.01 5.75
C VAL A 93 5.09 -7.13 4.47
N LEU A 94 4.51 -6.03 4.00
CA LEU A 94 3.76 -5.98 2.75
C LEU A 94 4.66 -6.23 1.53
N GLN A 95 5.88 -5.70 1.51
CA GLN A 95 6.85 -5.97 0.46
C GLN A 95 7.21 -7.46 0.39
N ALA A 96 7.47 -8.09 1.54
CA ALA A 96 7.78 -9.52 1.62
C ALA A 96 6.58 -10.40 1.24
N LEU A 97 5.37 -10.06 1.73
CA LEU A 97 4.14 -10.77 1.38
C LEU A 97 3.84 -10.65 -0.11
N GLY A 98 3.98 -9.45 -0.68
CA GLY A 98 3.83 -9.21 -2.11
C GLY A 98 4.80 -10.02 -2.94
N ALA A 99 6.08 -10.09 -2.52
CA ALA A 99 7.12 -10.84 -3.23
C ALA A 99 6.82 -12.34 -3.24
N TRP A 100 6.39 -12.87 -2.08
CA TRP A 100 5.94 -14.25 -1.96
C TRP A 100 4.70 -14.53 -2.83
N GLY A 101 3.77 -13.57 -2.91
CA GLY A 101 2.53 -13.69 -3.69
C GLY A 101 2.66 -13.51 -5.20
N GLU A 102 3.82 -13.08 -5.72
CA GLU A 102 4.03 -12.88 -7.17
C GLU A 102 3.74 -14.16 -7.98
N ALA A 103 4.10 -15.33 -7.43
CA ALA A 103 3.87 -16.62 -8.05
C ALA A 103 2.37 -16.97 -8.20
N GLU A 104 1.50 -16.31 -7.43
CA GLU A 104 0.06 -16.58 -7.38
C GLU A 104 -0.75 -15.69 -8.34
N LEU A 105 -0.15 -14.64 -8.94
CA LEU A 105 -0.86 -13.67 -9.79
C LEU A 105 -1.43 -14.30 -11.08
N GLY A 106 -0.76 -15.31 -11.64
CA GLY A 106 -1.19 -15.97 -12.87
C GLY A 106 -1.45 -14.99 -14.02
N VAL A 107 -2.49 -15.27 -14.83
CA VAL A 107 -2.93 -14.35 -15.90
C VAL A 107 -4.03 -13.44 -15.36
N ARG A 108 -3.84 -12.12 -15.49
CA ARG A 108 -4.85 -11.11 -15.16
C ARG A 108 -6.18 -11.39 -15.86
N ARG A 109 -7.28 -11.46 -15.10
CA ARG A 109 -8.63 -11.62 -15.64
C ARG A 109 -9.20 -10.25 -16.02
N PRO A 110 -10.13 -10.19 -17.01
CA PRO A 110 -10.77 -8.93 -17.38
C PRO A 110 -11.53 -8.22 -16.24
N THR A 111 -11.97 -8.96 -15.23
CA THR A 111 -12.69 -8.44 -14.07
C THR A 111 -11.80 -8.07 -12.89
N ASP A 112 -10.48 -8.34 -12.98
CA ASP A 112 -9.57 -7.98 -11.91
C ASP A 112 -9.41 -6.46 -11.87
N ALA A 113 -9.73 -5.89 -10.70
CA ALA A 113 -9.47 -4.50 -10.44
C ALA A 113 -7.95 -4.27 -10.44
N VAL A 114 -7.53 -3.14 -10.98
CA VAL A 114 -6.14 -2.65 -10.91
C VAL A 114 -6.17 -1.18 -10.54
N ARG A 115 -5.19 -0.75 -9.76
CA ARG A 115 -4.90 0.65 -9.44
C ARG A 115 -3.41 0.89 -9.67
N ALA A 116 -3.06 2.03 -10.26
CA ALA A 116 -1.67 2.33 -10.59
C ALA A 116 -0.74 2.23 -9.36
N HIS A 117 -1.16 2.78 -8.22
CA HIS A 117 -0.36 2.76 -6.99
C HIS A 117 -0.18 1.37 -6.37
N TRP A 118 -0.90 0.33 -6.81
CA TRP A 118 -0.65 -1.03 -6.33
C TRP A 118 0.71 -1.57 -6.80
N PHE A 119 1.27 -1.00 -7.86
CA PHE A 119 2.62 -1.31 -8.33
C PHE A 119 3.72 -0.59 -7.53
N ALA A 120 3.36 0.24 -6.54
CA ALA A 120 4.35 0.92 -5.72
C ALA A 120 5.22 -0.05 -4.90
N LEU A 121 4.64 -1.12 -4.35
CA LEU A 121 5.39 -2.09 -3.55
C LEU A 121 6.48 -2.81 -4.35
N PRO A 122 6.20 -3.46 -5.51
CA PRO A 122 7.27 -4.09 -6.30
C PRO A 122 8.30 -3.08 -6.80
N LEU A 123 7.90 -1.87 -7.21
CA LEU A 123 8.84 -0.84 -7.65
C LEU A 123 9.75 -0.34 -6.52
N LEU A 124 9.21 -0.11 -5.31
CA LEU A 124 10.01 0.26 -4.14
C LEU A 124 11.02 -0.82 -3.74
N ARG A 125 10.76 -2.10 -4.06
CA ARG A 125 11.76 -3.17 -3.87
C ARG A 125 12.84 -3.17 -4.95
N ALA A 126 12.47 -2.79 -6.18
CA ALA A 126 13.36 -2.82 -7.34
C ALA A 126 14.23 -1.55 -7.47
N LEU A 127 13.80 -0.44 -6.86
CA LEU A 127 14.50 0.83 -6.85
C LEU A 127 15.55 0.86 -5.74
N GLU A 128 16.75 1.33 -6.09
CA GLU A 128 17.83 1.63 -5.17
C GLU A 128 18.06 3.15 -5.11
N GLY A 129 18.66 3.62 -4.01
CA GLY A 129 19.00 5.04 -3.82
C GLY A 129 17.97 5.82 -3.00
N GLU A 130 17.94 7.13 -3.21
CA GLU A 130 17.07 8.08 -2.51
C GLU A 130 16.48 9.06 -3.54
N GLY A 131 15.22 9.46 -3.37
CA GLY A 131 14.60 10.51 -4.19
C GLY A 131 13.11 10.34 -4.46
N LEU A 132 12.54 11.34 -5.13
CA LEU A 132 11.16 11.42 -5.55
C LEU A 132 11.02 10.95 -7.00
N VAL A 133 10.38 9.80 -7.21
CA VAL A 133 10.18 9.21 -8.54
C VAL A 133 8.72 9.28 -8.92
N GLU A 134 8.40 9.91 -10.04
CA GLU A 134 7.05 9.89 -10.61
C GLU A 134 6.90 8.69 -11.54
N VAL A 135 5.80 7.94 -11.41
CA VAL A 135 5.51 6.74 -12.20
C VAL A 135 4.20 6.94 -12.96
N ARG A 136 4.23 6.68 -14.26
CA ARG A 136 3.05 6.69 -15.14
C ARG A 136 2.81 5.32 -15.75
N LEU A 137 1.57 4.86 -15.62
CA LEU A 137 1.04 3.62 -16.20
C LEU A 137 -0.25 3.96 -16.98
N GLU A 138 -0.75 3.01 -17.78
CA GLU A 138 -2.07 3.14 -18.41
C GLU A 138 -3.18 3.29 -17.38
N GLU A 139 -3.04 2.64 -16.22
CA GLU A 139 -4.00 2.71 -15.10
C GLU A 139 -3.97 4.04 -14.33
N GLY A 140 -2.99 4.90 -14.58
CA GLY A 140 -2.85 6.21 -13.93
C GLY A 140 -1.43 6.54 -13.51
N GLU A 141 -1.30 7.60 -12.71
CA GLU A 141 -0.01 8.09 -12.20
C GLU A 141 0.04 8.10 -10.67
N PHE A 142 1.23 7.87 -10.14
CA PHE A 142 1.55 7.88 -8.72
C PHE A 142 3.02 8.28 -8.55
N HIS A 143 3.48 8.47 -7.32
CA HIS A 143 4.88 8.77 -7.05
C HIS A 143 5.42 7.95 -5.87
N LEU A 144 6.72 7.75 -5.86
CA LEU A 144 7.47 6.99 -4.87
C LEU A 144 8.45 7.89 -4.13
N HIS A 145 8.60 7.65 -2.83
CA HIS A 145 9.66 8.24 -2.00
C HIS A 145 10.71 7.16 -1.74
N VAL A 146 11.66 7.02 -2.67
CA VAL A 146 12.72 6.00 -2.59
C VAL A 146 13.69 6.38 -1.49
N GLY A 147 14.08 5.41 -0.66
CA GLY A 147 15.00 5.63 0.46
C GLY A 147 14.46 6.54 1.56
N ALA A 148 13.18 6.94 1.50
CA ALA A 148 12.53 7.60 2.61
C ALA A 148 12.53 6.64 3.81
N GLY A 149 12.93 7.17 4.98
CA GLY A 149 12.83 6.45 6.24
C GLY A 149 11.37 6.20 6.63
N GLN A 150 11.13 5.96 7.92
CA GLN A 150 9.77 5.81 8.45
C GLN A 150 8.99 7.15 8.54
N ASP A 151 9.63 8.27 8.16
CA ASP A 151 9.05 9.60 8.22
C ASP A 151 8.30 9.93 6.93
N GLY A 152 6.98 9.68 6.95
CA GLY A 152 6.08 10.02 5.85
C GLY A 152 5.60 8.81 5.03
N PRO A 153 4.79 9.06 3.98
CA PRO A 153 4.28 7.99 3.14
C PRO A 153 5.37 7.47 2.18
N ALA A 154 5.39 6.16 1.96
CA ALA A 154 6.38 5.52 1.07
C ALA A 154 6.12 5.81 -0.41
N TYR A 155 4.88 6.13 -0.74
CA TYR A 155 4.42 6.53 -2.06
C TYR A 155 3.18 7.42 -1.90
N GLY A 156 2.67 7.99 -2.98
CA GLY A 156 1.42 8.75 -2.95
C GLY A 156 0.67 8.66 -4.26
N ASP A 157 -0.64 8.91 -4.19
CA ASP A 157 -1.49 8.93 -5.38
C ASP A 157 -1.20 10.17 -6.24
N GLY A 158 -1.30 10.02 -7.56
CA GLY A 158 -1.15 11.13 -8.49
C GLY A 158 0.31 11.58 -8.71
N PRO A 159 0.50 12.69 -9.42
CA PRO A 159 1.82 13.17 -9.81
C PRO A 159 2.65 13.54 -8.58
N ALA A 160 3.96 13.63 -8.77
CA ALA A 160 4.86 14.04 -7.70
C ALA A 160 4.46 15.43 -7.15
N PRO A 161 4.47 15.64 -5.83
CA PRO A 161 4.06 16.91 -5.21
C PRO A 161 5.05 18.07 -5.48
N GLY A 162 6.19 17.78 -6.12
CA GLY A 162 7.22 18.72 -6.54
C GLY A 162 7.92 18.22 -7.80
N GLU A 163 9.05 18.85 -8.16
CA GLU A 163 9.87 18.38 -9.29
C GLU A 163 10.46 17.00 -8.96
N PRO A 164 10.14 15.95 -9.75
CA PRO A 164 10.66 14.61 -9.48
C PRO A 164 12.11 14.48 -9.96
N ASP A 165 12.91 13.72 -9.20
CA ASP A 165 14.30 13.38 -9.55
C ASP A 165 14.36 12.46 -10.79
N ALA A 166 13.31 11.64 -10.98
CA ALA A 166 13.16 10.78 -12.15
C ALA A 166 11.69 10.56 -12.52
N ARG A 167 11.45 10.26 -13.79
CA ARG A 167 10.13 9.88 -14.31
C ARG A 167 10.22 8.51 -14.98
N LEU A 168 9.36 7.59 -14.55
CA LEU A 168 9.21 6.26 -15.13
C LEU A 168 7.88 6.21 -15.88
N VAL A 169 7.93 5.74 -17.12
CA VAL A 169 6.74 5.44 -17.92
C VAL A 169 6.81 3.95 -18.23
N LEU A 170 5.89 3.18 -17.67
CA LEU A 170 5.88 1.72 -17.72
C LEU A 170 4.48 1.23 -18.09
N ASP A 171 4.36 -0.05 -18.43
CA ASP A 171 3.06 -0.74 -18.45
C ASP A 171 2.95 -1.72 -17.27
N ALA A 172 1.73 -2.21 -17.02
CA ALA A 172 1.47 -3.16 -15.94
C ALA A 172 2.31 -4.44 -16.06
N GLY A 173 2.54 -4.93 -17.29
CA GLY A 173 3.34 -6.14 -17.54
C GLY A 173 4.81 -5.96 -17.16
N THR A 174 5.36 -4.77 -17.40
CA THR A 174 6.72 -4.39 -17.00
C THR A 174 6.84 -4.32 -15.48
N CYS A 175 5.85 -3.75 -14.79
CA CYS A 175 5.81 -3.75 -13.33
C CYS A 175 5.71 -5.17 -12.74
N GLU A 176 4.94 -6.06 -13.35
CA GLU A 176 4.85 -7.48 -12.96
C GLU A 176 6.20 -8.21 -13.17
N ALA A 177 6.86 -7.99 -14.30
CA ALA A 177 8.17 -8.59 -14.59
C ALA A 177 9.25 -8.11 -13.61
N LEU A 178 9.22 -6.82 -13.24
CA LEU A 178 10.07 -6.26 -12.17
C LEU A 178 9.73 -6.91 -10.81
N GLY A 179 8.45 -7.07 -10.50
CA GLY A 179 7.97 -7.71 -9.28
C GLY A 179 8.47 -9.14 -9.10
N ARG A 180 8.48 -9.92 -10.18
CA ARG A 180 8.99 -11.31 -10.25
C ARG A 180 10.52 -11.41 -10.33
N GLY A 181 11.22 -10.30 -10.56
CA GLY A 181 12.67 -10.30 -10.81
C GLY A 181 13.06 -10.89 -12.16
N GLU A 182 12.11 -10.96 -13.11
CA GLU A 182 12.35 -11.39 -14.50
C GLU A 182 13.00 -10.28 -15.35
N LEU A 183 12.84 -9.03 -14.91
CA LEU A 183 13.39 -7.84 -15.53
C LEU A 183 14.09 -6.98 -14.46
N SER A 184 15.19 -6.32 -14.82
CA SER A 184 15.82 -5.31 -13.98
C SER A 184 15.31 -3.92 -14.35
N LEU A 185 15.25 -2.99 -13.39
CA LEU A 185 14.81 -1.62 -13.70
C LEU A 185 15.70 -0.93 -14.76
N PRO A 186 17.04 -1.05 -14.74
CA PRO A 186 17.88 -0.51 -15.81
C PRO A 186 17.52 -1.06 -17.20
N ASP A 187 17.10 -2.31 -17.30
CA ASP A 187 16.70 -2.91 -18.58
C ASP A 187 15.30 -2.46 -19.00
N ALA A 188 14.38 -2.28 -18.03
CA ALA A 188 13.02 -1.78 -18.27
C ALA A 188 12.99 -0.35 -18.84
N VAL A 189 13.94 0.51 -18.45
CA VAL A 189 13.99 1.94 -18.84
C VAL A 189 14.77 2.16 -20.15
N ARG A 190 15.53 1.17 -20.62
CA ARG A 190 16.31 1.27 -21.88
C ARG A 190 15.54 0.82 -23.13
N GLY A 191 14.43 0.10 -22.97
CA GLY A 191 13.56 -0.38 -24.05
C GLY A 191 12.56 0.67 -24.49
#